data_AF-A0A8S9JQW1-F1
#
_entry.id   AF-A0A8S9JQW1-F1
#
_cell.length_a   1.000
_cell.length_b   1.000
_cell.length_c   1.000
_cell.angle_alpha   90.00
_cell.angle_beta   90.00
_cell.angle_gamma   90.00
#
_symmetry.space_group_name_H-M   'P 1'
#
loop_
_entity.id
_entity.type
_entity.pdbx_description
1 polymer ?
#
loop_
_entity_poly.entity_id
_entity_poly.type
_entity_poly.pdbx_seq_one_letter_code
_entity_poly.pdbx_strand_id
1 'polypeptide(L)'
;MTQTPKEEIGKLIGCVEKAKPKLGRVVKMLVEEESCEEGVFKKEASELIDSIGSDVNKAYLNCLIDLCVNLNKLEKACEILQLGLEYDIYSGLQSKSATQWSLHLKSLSLGAALTALHVWMNDLSEAALVSGEEFPPLLGINTGHGKHKYSDKGLAAVFESHLKELDAPFHEAPDKVGWFLTTSVAAKAWLESRRLSGEVSA
;
A
#
# COMPACT_ATOMS: atom_id res chain seq x y z
N MET A 1 17.62 14.56 -2.23
CA MET A 1 16.63 15.58 -1.82
C MET A 1 17.23 16.39 -0.69
N THR A 2 17.23 17.72 -0.78
CA THR A 2 17.58 18.59 0.35
C THR A 2 16.54 18.40 1.44
N GLN A 3 16.95 17.91 2.61
CA GLN A 3 16.04 17.75 3.76
C GLN A 3 15.51 19.13 4.14
N THR A 4 14.18 19.30 4.09
CA THR A 4 13.52 20.46 4.69
C THR A 4 13.90 20.51 6.17
N PRO A 5 14.38 21.66 6.68
CA PRO A 5 14.77 21.78 8.07
C PRO A 5 13.65 21.33 9.01
N LYS A 6 13.99 20.55 10.06
CA LYS A 6 13.01 20.04 11.05
C LYS A 6 12.13 21.14 11.64
N GLU A 7 12.67 22.35 11.78
CA GLU A 7 11.93 23.53 12.28
C GLU A 7 10.81 23.99 11.35
N GLU A 8 11.00 23.93 10.02
CA GLU A 8 9.98 24.29 9.03
C GLU A 8 8.86 23.25 8.99
N ILE A 9 9.22 21.96 9.11
CA ILE A 9 8.25 20.87 9.22
C ILE A 9 7.42 21.03 10.49
N GLY A 10 8.03 21.38 11.62
CA GLY A 10 7.32 21.66 12.87
C GLY A 10 6.31 22.81 12.74
N LYS A 11 6.66 23.90 12.03
CA LYS A 11 5.74 25.00 11.74
C LYS A 11 4.55 24.54 10.89
N LEU A 12 4.78 23.73 9.87
CA LEU A 12 3.72 23.16 9.03
C LEU A 12 2.77 22.27 9.84
N ILE A 13 3.31 21.36 10.68
CA ILE A 13 2.51 20.51 11.56
C ILE A 13 1.64 21.38 12.49
N GLY A 14 2.22 22.42 13.10
CA GLY A 14 1.50 23.35 13.95
C GLY A 14 0.37 24.09 13.21
N CYS A 15 0.54 24.42 11.93
CA CYS A 15 -0.53 24.97 11.09
C CYS A 15 -1.64 23.95 10.84
N VAL A 16 -1.29 22.70 10.52
CA VAL A 16 -2.28 21.62 10.31
C VAL A 16 -3.06 21.34 11.60
N GLU A 17 -2.40 21.28 12.75
CA GLU A 17 -3.02 21.06 14.05
C GLU A 17 -3.99 22.19 14.42
N LYS A 18 -3.63 23.45 14.18
CA LYS A 18 -4.53 24.60 14.38
C LYS A 18 -5.78 24.54 13.49
N ALA A 19 -5.63 24.10 12.24
CA ALA A 19 -6.74 24.04 11.29
C ALA A 19 -7.63 22.81 11.50
N LYS A 20 -7.02 21.66 11.79
CA LYS A 20 -7.66 20.35 11.96
C LYS A 20 -6.91 19.56 13.04
N PRO A 21 -7.30 19.71 14.33
CA PRO A 21 -6.57 19.12 15.45
C PRO A 21 -6.30 17.62 15.33
N LYS A 22 -7.32 16.82 14.96
CA LYS A 22 -7.17 15.36 14.77
C LYS A 22 -6.18 15.00 13.67
N LEU A 23 -6.22 15.72 12.54
CA LEU A 23 -5.27 15.50 11.45
C LEU A 23 -3.85 15.90 11.87
N GLY A 24 -3.72 17.05 12.53
CA GLY A 24 -2.42 17.51 13.04
C GLY A 24 -1.79 16.52 14.00
N ARG A 25 -2.58 15.93 14.90
CA ARG A 25 -2.12 14.89 15.82
C ARG A 25 -1.59 13.65 15.09
N VAL A 26 -2.33 13.12 14.13
CA VAL A 26 -1.89 11.98 13.31
C VAL A 26 -0.60 12.30 12.53
N VAL A 27 -0.56 13.47 11.87
CA VAL A 27 0.64 13.91 11.11
C VAL A 27 1.84 14.11 12.03
N LYS A 28 1.63 14.67 13.23
CA LYS A 28 2.67 14.84 14.24
C LYS A 28 3.27 13.49 14.64
N MET A 29 2.44 12.49 14.93
CA MET A 29 2.89 11.12 15.23
C MET A 29 3.62 10.45 14.05
N LEU A 30 3.33 10.85 12.81
CA LEU A 30 4.05 10.37 11.63
C LEU A 30 5.41 11.02 11.47
N VAL A 31 5.55 12.30 11.76
CA VAL A 31 6.82 13.02 11.56
C VAL A 31 7.75 12.86 12.75
N GLU A 32 7.22 12.93 13.96
CA GLU A 32 8.02 12.79 15.17
C GLU A 32 8.48 11.33 15.32
N GLU A 33 9.73 11.15 15.74
CA GLU A 33 10.36 9.83 15.95
C GLU A 33 9.99 9.24 17.32
N GLU A 34 9.02 9.82 18.02
CA GLU A 34 8.59 9.31 19.32
C GLU A 34 7.97 7.92 19.17
N SER A 35 8.51 6.98 19.96
CA SER A 35 7.91 5.65 20.14
C SER A 35 6.52 5.84 20.72
N CYS A 36 5.50 5.67 19.88
CA CYS A 36 4.13 5.56 20.35
C CYS A 36 3.94 4.14 20.87
N GLU A 37 3.15 3.99 21.93
CA GLU A 37 2.69 2.66 22.34
C GLU A 37 1.95 1.98 21.18
N GLU A 38 2.07 0.65 21.12
CA GLU A 38 1.44 -0.16 20.08
C GLU A 38 -0.07 0.12 20.00
N GLY A 39 -0.59 0.28 18.78
CA GLY A 39 -2.01 0.55 18.54
C GLY A 39 -2.48 1.99 18.77
N VAL A 40 -1.69 2.85 19.43
CA VAL A 40 -2.07 4.27 19.64
C VAL A 40 -2.19 5.00 18.30
N PHE A 41 -1.26 4.75 17.38
CA PHE A 41 -1.29 5.37 16.06
C PHE A 41 -2.55 4.99 15.26
N LYS A 42 -2.83 3.69 15.13
CA LYS A 42 -4.05 3.19 14.48
C LYS A 42 -5.32 3.76 15.11
N LYS A 43 -5.38 3.87 16.44
CA LYS A 43 -6.52 4.47 17.15
C LYS A 43 -6.73 5.93 16.77
N GLU A 44 -5.69 6.76 16.80
CA GLU A 44 -5.78 8.18 16.43
C GLU A 44 -6.16 8.37 14.95
N ALA A 45 -5.65 7.50 14.07
CA ALA A 45 -6.06 7.46 12.68
C ALA A 45 -7.55 7.10 12.53
N SER A 46 -8.03 6.11 13.28
CA SER A 46 -9.45 5.72 13.34
C SER A 46 -10.33 6.90 13.75
N GLU A 47 -9.98 7.58 14.85
CA GLU A 47 -10.72 8.73 15.35
C GLU A 47 -10.74 9.92 14.38
N LEU A 48 -9.68 10.08 13.57
CA LEU A 48 -9.65 11.04 12.47
C LEU A 48 -10.65 10.66 11.38
N ILE A 49 -10.63 9.40 10.92
CA ILE A 49 -11.54 8.90 9.88
C ILE A 49 -13.00 9.00 10.31
N ASP A 50 -13.32 8.68 11.56
CA ASP A 50 -14.68 8.82 12.12
C ASP A 50 -15.17 10.28 12.16
N SER A 51 -14.24 11.25 12.14
CA SER A 51 -14.56 12.67 12.26
C SER A 51 -14.71 13.41 10.93
N ILE A 52 -14.41 12.76 9.81
CA ILE A 52 -14.48 13.33 8.47
C ILE A 52 -15.61 12.68 7.66
N GLY A 53 -16.00 13.32 6.56
CA GLY A 53 -17.05 12.76 5.68
C GLY A 53 -16.56 11.52 4.94
N SER A 54 -17.42 10.51 4.81
CA SER A 54 -17.11 9.24 4.13
C SER A 54 -16.51 9.42 2.74
N ASP A 55 -16.96 10.45 2.01
CA ASP A 55 -16.56 10.72 0.63
C ASP A 55 -15.08 11.08 0.49
N VAL A 56 -14.42 11.52 1.57
CA VAL A 56 -13.00 11.89 1.57
C VAL A 56 -12.09 10.86 2.25
N ASN A 57 -12.66 9.83 2.89
CA ASN A 57 -11.91 8.83 3.65
C ASN A 57 -10.76 8.21 2.83
N LYS A 58 -11.06 7.78 1.60
CA LYS A 58 -10.07 7.19 0.70
C LYS A 58 -8.93 8.14 0.36
N ALA A 59 -9.23 9.41 0.11
CA ALA A 59 -8.23 10.42 -0.18
C ALA A 59 -7.33 10.68 1.04
N TYR A 60 -7.92 10.75 2.24
CA TYR A 60 -7.18 10.89 3.50
C TYR A 60 -6.23 9.71 3.73
N LEU A 61 -6.73 8.48 3.62
CA LEU A 61 -5.91 7.29 3.82
C LEU A 61 -4.79 7.17 2.78
N ASN A 62 -5.07 7.42 1.49
CA ASN A 62 -4.04 7.43 0.45
C ASN A 62 -2.93 8.45 0.78
N CYS A 63 -3.29 9.68 1.14
CA CYS A 63 -2.33 10.72 1.49
C CYS A 63 -1.51 10.39 2.74
N LEU A 64 -2.14 9.79 3.77
CA LEU A 64 -1.43 9.37 4.98
C LEU A 64 -0.46 8.22 4.69
N ILE A 65 -0.85 7.25 3.86
CA ILE A 65 0.04 6.17 3.42
C ILE A 65 1.21 6.73 2.61
N ASP A 66 0.96 7.63 1.66
CA ASP A 66 2.03 8.28 0.88
C ASP A 66 3.00 9.02 1.79
N LEU A 67 2.50 9.71 2.83
CA LEU A 67 3.35 10.36 3.82
C LEU A 67 4.21 9.34 4.59
N CYS A 68 3.63 8.22 5.03
CA CYS A 68 4.38 7.14 5.67
C CYS A 68 5.49 6.60 4.78
N VAL A 69 5.20 6.32 3.50
CA VAL A 69 6.18 5.82 2.52
C VAL A 69 7.30 6.83 2.31
N ASN A 70 6.97 8.12 2.14
CA ASN A 70 7.97 9.18 1.97
C ASN A 70 8.86 9.37 3.22
N LEU A 71 8.35 9.03 4.41
CA LEU A 71 9.09 9.06 5.67
C LEU A 71 9.78 7.73 6.01
N ASN A 72 9.74 6.73 5.12
CA ASN A 72 10.25 5.38 5.33
C ASN A 72 9.65 4.68 6.57
N LYS A 73 8.36 4.91 6.85
CA LYS A 73 7.61 4.29 7.96
C LYS A 73 6.61 3.24 7.41
N LEU A 74 7.13 2.13 6.89
CA LEU A 74 6.34 1.10 6.23
C LEU A 74 5.31 0.46 7.17
N GLU A 75 5.66 0.22 8.42
CA GLU A 75 4.76 -0.39 9.41
C GLU A 75 3.52 0.47 9.62
N LYS A 76 3.71 1.80 9.73
CA LYS A 76 2.60 2.75 9.85
C LYS A 76 1.77 2.84 8.57
N ALA A 77 2.40 2.69 7.39
CA ALA A 77 1.68 2.60 6.13
C ALA A 77 0.76 1.37 6.11
N CYS A 78 1.26 0.22 6.55
CA CYS A 78 0.50 -1.02 6.67
C CYS A 78 -0.66 -0.89 7.67
N GLU A 79 -0.45 -0.25 8.83
CA GLU A 79 -1.51 0.02 9.80
C GLU A 79 -2.66 0.86 9.21
N ILE A 80 -2.34 1.89 8.42
CA ILE A 80 -3.35 2.76 7.77
C ILE A 80 -4.08 2.02 6.66
N LEU A 81 -3.37 1.21 5.87
CA LEU A 81 -4.00 0.36 4.85
C LEU A 81 -4.97 -0.63 5.50
N GLN A 82 -4.55 -1.28 6.58
CA GLN A 82 -5.37 -2.22 7.35
C GLN A 82 -6.62 -1.53 7.93
N LEU A 83 -6.48 -0.33 8.48
CA LEU A 83 -7.62 0.48 8.92
C LEU A 83 -8.61 0.74 7.76
N GLY A 84 -8.10 1.06 6.57
CA GLY A 84 -8.93 1.25 5.38
C GLY A 84 -9.66 -0.01 4.91
N LEU A 85 -9.12 -1.20 5.16
CA LEU A 85 -9.78 -2.47 4.90
C LEU A 85 -10.88 -2.75 5.94
N GLU A 86 -10.60 -2.49 7.23
CA GLU A 86 -11.56 -2.67 8.33
C GLU A 86 -12.80 -1.76 8.19
N TYR A 87 -12.61 -0.55 7.65
CA TYR A 87 -13.68 0.41 7.37
C TYR A 87 -14.35 0.22 5.99
N ASP A 88 -13.99 -0.81 5.23
CA ASP A 88 -14.46 -1.07 3.86
C ASP A 88 -14.22 0.10 2.87
N ILE A 89 -13.23 0.96 3.16
CA ILE A 89 -12.86 2.11 2.30
C ILE A 89 -12.16 1.64 1.03
N TYR A 90 -11.33 0.60 1.17
CA TYR A 90 -10.66 -0.08 0.05
C TYR A 90 -11.42 -1.34 -0.40
N SER A 91 -12.75 -1.23 -0.46
CA SER A 91 -13.60 -2.31 -0.97
C SER A 91 -13.14 -2.78 -2.36
N GLY A 92 -13.01 -4.10 -2.51
CA GLY A 92 -12.55 -4.73 -3.75
C GLY A 92 -11.05 -4.58 -4.03
N LEU A 93 -10.21 -4.19 -3.04
CA LEU A 93 -8.76 -4.17 -3.19
C LEU A 93 -8.21 -5.54 -3.60
N GLN A 94 -8.77 -6.61 -3.03
CA GLN A 94 -8.41 -7.98 -3.38
C GLN A 94 -9.64 -8.75 -3.86
N SER A 95 -9.44 -9.69 -4.77
CA SER A 95 -10.46 -10.65 -5.18
C SER A 95 -9.87 -12.05 -5.29
N LYS A 96 -10.46 -13.04 -4.62
CA LYS A 96 -10.08 -14.45 -4.72
C LYS A 96 -11.17 -15.24 -5.45
N SER A 97 -10.78 -16.01 -6.46
CA SER A 97 -11.63 -16.97 -7.16
C SER A 97 -10.85 -18.26 -7.45
N ALA A 98 -11.53 -19.32 -7.87
CA ALA A 98 -10.88 -20.59 -8.21
C ALA A 98 -9.89 -20.49 -9.39
N THR A 99 -10.07 -19.50 -10.27
CA THR A 99 -9.24 -19.33 -11.47
C THR A 99 -8.20 -18.22 -11.32
N GLN A 100 -8.47 -17.21 -10.52
CA GLN A 100 -7.57 -16.07 -10.35
C GLN A 100 -7.69 -15.41 -8.98
N TRP A 101 -6.55 -15.11 -8.36
CA TRP A 101 -6.44 -14.17 -7.24
C TRP A 101 -5.89 -12.85 -7.76
N SER A 102 -6.46 -11.73 -7.33
CA SER A 102 -6.09 -10.42 -7.88
C SER A 102 -5.96 -9.34 -6.83
N LEU A 103 -5.02 -8.43 -7.07
CA LEU A 103 -4.84 -7.17 -6.36
C LEU A 103 -5.22 -6.00 -7.31
N HIS A 104 -6.14 -5.13 -6.88
CA HIS A 104 -6.69 -4.03 -7.69
C HIS A 104 -6.25 -2.67 -7.16
N LEU A 105 -5.37 -1.99 -7.89
CA LEU A 105 -4.65 -0.79 -7.44
C LEU A 105 -5.15 0.51 -8.09
N LYS A 106 -6.08 0.43 -9.04
CA LYS A 106 -6.51 1.55 -9.91
C LYS A 106 -6.95 2.85 -9.20
N SER A 107 -7.36 2.77 -7.93
CA SER A 107 -7.85 3.92 -7.14
C SER A 107 -6.89 4.35 -6.02
N LEU A 108 -5.72 3.73 -5.95
CA LEU A 108 -4.71 4.03 -4.95
C LEU A 108 -3.74 5.07 -5.48
N SER A 109 -3.19 5.87 -4.57
CA SER A 109 -1.97 6.61 -4.83
C SER A 109 -0.79 5.64 -5.00
N LEU A 110 0.37 6.13 -5.45
CA LEU A 110 1.55 5.29 -5.63
C LEU A 110 1.99 4.63 -4.32
N GLY A 111 2.12 5.39 -3.22
CA GLY A 111 2.54 4.84 -1.94
C GLY A 111 1.53 3.84 -1.37
N ALA A 112 0.23 4.13 -1.52
CA ALA A 112 -0.83 3.19 -1.14
C ALA A 112 -0.79 1.91 -1.98
N ALA A 113 -0.54 2.01 -3.28
CA ALA A 113 -0.42 0.86 -4.16
C ALA A 113 0.79 -0.02 -3.80
N LEU A 114 1.96 0.58 -3.56
CA LEU A 114 3.16 -0.15 -3.13
C LEU A 114 2.96 -0.82 -1.77
N THR A 115 2.33 -0.13 -0.82
CA THR A 115 1.97 -0.70 0.49
C THR A 115 1.01 -1.89 0.33
N ALA A 116 0.01 -1.75 -0.55
CA ALA A 116 -0.94 -2.83 -0.83
C ALA A 116 -0.27 -4.04 -1.49
N LEU A 117 0.71 -3.83 -2.38
CA LEU A 117 1.53 -4.90 -2.93
C LEU A 117 2.33 -5.61 -1.83
N HIS A 118 2.97 -4.85 -0.95
CA HIS A 118 3.73 -5.40 0.17
C HIS A 118 2.86 -6.30 1.07
N VAL A 119 1.70 -5.81 1.51
CA VAL A 119 0.77 -6.60 2.33
C VAL A 119 0.28 -7.84 1.58
N TRP A 120 -0.10 -7.69 0.31
CA TRP A 120 -0.57 -8.83 -0.48
C TRP A 120 0.51 -9.90 -0.70
N MET A 121 1.78 -9.52 -0.87
CA MET A 121 2.88 -10.48 -0.95
C MET A 121 3.07 -11.26 0.34
N ASN A 122 2.90 -10.60 1.50
CA ASN A 122 2.95 -11.28 2.80
C ASN A 122 1.77 -12.24 2.95
N ASP A 123 0.55 -11.83 2.59
CA ASP A 123 -0.64 -12.69 2.58
C ASP A 123 -0.44 -13.93 1.69
N LEU A 124 0.14 -13.73 0.50
CA LEU A 124 0.46 -14.83 -0.43
C LEU A 124 1.54 -15.76 0.13
N SER A 125 2.56 -15.21 0.79
CA SER A 125 3.62 -16.00 1.42
C SER A 125 3.06 -16.86 2.56
N GLU A 126 2.22 -16.27 3.42
CA GLU A 126 1.54 -16.97 4.50
C GLU A 126 0.62 -18.09 3.95
N ALA A 127 -0.17 -17.77 2.92
CA ALA A 127 -1.05 -18.72 2.24
C ALA A 127 -0.26 -19.91 1.66
N ALA A 128 0.82 -19.66 0.92
CA ALA A 128 1.59 -20.71 0.24
C ALA A 128 2.49 -21.52 1.17
N LEU A 129 3.16 -20.87 2.13
CA LEU A 129 4.29 -21.44 2.85
C LEU A 129 3.95 -21.92 4.26
N VAL A 130 2.87 -21.39 4.84
CA VAL A 130 2.46 -21.69 6.22
C VAL A 130 1.12 -22.41 6.24
N SER A 131 0.10 -21.83 5.60
CA SER A 131 -1.25 -22.39 5.58
C SER A 131 -1.43 -23.54 4.60
N GLY A 132 -0.55 -23.68 3.60
CA GLY A 132 -0.67 -24.69 2.55
C GLY A 132 -1.85 -24.48 1.60
N GLU A 133 -2.36 -23.25 1.49
CA GLU A 133 -3.45 -22.89 0.58
C GLU A 133 -2.99 -23.09 -0.88
N GLU A 134 -3.81 -23.80 -1.67
CA GLU A 134 -3.53 -23.98 -3.08
C GLU A 134 -3.82 -22.69 -3.86
N PHE A 135 -2.78 -22.17 -4.52
CA PHE A 135 -2.95 -21.03 -5.42
C PHE A 135 -3.81 -21.40 -6.62
N PRO A 136 -4.66 -20.47 -7.10
CA PRO A 136 -5.36 -20.62 -8.36
C PRO A 136 -4.35 -20.66 -9.52
N PRO A 137 -4.75 -21.09 -10.73
CA PRO A 137 -3.87 -21.11 -11.89
C PRO A 137 -3.16 -19.77 -12.19
N LEU A 138 -3.82 -18.64 -11.90
CA LEU A 138 -3.31 -17.30 -12.18
C LEU A 138 -3.35 -16.37 -10.96
N LEU A 139 -2.33 -15.53 -10.83
CA LEU A 139 -2.33 -14.38 -9.95
C LEU A 139 -2.21 -13.11 -10.79
N GLY A 140 -2.88 -12.04 -10.39
CA GLY A 140 -2.94 -10.81 -11.17
C GLY A 140 -2.88 -9.52 -10.36
N ILE A 141 -2.21 -8.51 -10.91
CA ILE A 141 -2.18 -7.14 -10.38
C ILE A 141 -2.80 -6.22 -11.41
N ASN A 142 -3.84 -5.47 -11.04
CA ASN A 142 -4.54 -4.54 -11.92
C ASN A 142 -4.28 -3.10 -11.49
N THR A 143 -3.46 -2.40 -12.26
CA THR A 143 -3.12 -0.98 -12.05
C THR A 143 -4.11 -0.02 -12.72
N GLY A 144 -5.10 -0.53 -13.44
CA GLY A 144 -6.02 0.24 -14.24
C GLY A 144 -5.43 0.68 -15.59
N HIS A 145 -6.27 1.27 -16.45
CA HIS A 145 -5.93 1.52 -17.86
C HIS A 145 -5.17 2.84 -18.10
N GLY A 146 -4.74 3.55 -17.05
CA GLY A 146 -3.88 4.73 -17.15
C GLY A 146 -4.35 5.87 -18.07
N LYS A 147 -5.64 5.97 -18.43
CA LYS A 147 -6.15 6.93 -19.44
C LYS A 147 -6.27 8.40 -18.95
N HIS A 148 -5.36 8.88 -18.11
CA HIS A 148 -5.26 10.32 -17.84
C HIS A 148 -4.12 10.95 -18.63
N LYS A 149 -4.48 11.88 -19.52
CA LYS A 149 -3.65 12.57 -20.53
C LYS A 149 -2.42 13.36 -20.01
N TYR A 150 -2.12 13.35 -18.70
CA TYR A 150 -1.23 14.34 -18.08
C TYR A 150 -0.11 13.78 -17.20
N SER A 151 0.11 12.46 -17.16
CA SER A 151 1.29 11.89 -16.48
C SER A 151 2.09 11.05 -17.47
N ASP A 152 3.30 11.50 -17.81
CA ASP A 152 4.21 10.81 -18.73
C ASP A 152 4.59 9.38 -18.28
N LYS A 153 4.24 8.99 -17.04
CA LYS A 153 4.35 7.63 -16.49
C LYS A 153 3.14 7.35 -15.58
N GLY A 154 2.15 6.60 -16.08
CA GLY A 154 1.01 6.16 -15.26
C GLY A 154 1.44 5.14 -14.18
N LEU A 155 0.53 4.80 -13.26
CA LEU A 155 0.78 3.81 -12.19
C LEU A 155 1.40 2.51 -12.72
N ALA A 156 0.91 2.03 -13.88
CA ALA A 156 1.42 0.83 -14.55
C ALA A 156 2.93 0.85 -14.81
N ALA A 157 3.48 1.95 -15.34
CA ALA A 157 4.89 2.03 -15.70
C ALA A 157 5.81 2.05 -14.46
N VAL A 158 5.36 2.73 -13.39
CA VAL A 158 6.09 2.75 -12.12
C VAL A 158 6.03 1.38 -11.45
N PHE A 159 4.86 0.74 -11.47
CA PHE A 159 4.68 -0.61 -10.94
C PHE A 159 5.49 -1.65 -11.69
N GLU A 160 5.56 -1.56 -13.02
CA GLU A 160 6.39 -2.44 -13.82
C GLU A 160 7.87 -2.33 -13.42
N SER A 161 8.39 -1.12 -13.24
CA SER A 161 9.77 -0.90 -12.75
C SER A 161 9.96 -1.55 -11.37
N HIS A 162 9.01 -1.34 -10.46
CA HIS A 162 9.10 -1.88 -9.12
C HIS A 162 9.03 -3.42 -9.08
N LEU A 163 8.16 -4.03 -9.90
CA LEU A 163 8.09 -5.49 -10.03
C LEU A 163 9.41 -6.07 -10.57
N LYS A 164 10.07 -5.37 -11.50
CA LYS A 164 11.41 -5.75 -11.99
C LYS A 164 12.48 -5.61 -10.91
N GLU A 165 12.43 -4.56 -10.10
CA GLU A 165 13.34 -4.38 -8.96
C GLU A 165 13.19 -5.51 -7.92
N LEU A 166 11.98 -6.03 -7.75
CA LEU A 166 11.68 -7.16 -6.86
C LEU A 166 11.93 -8.54 -7.47
N ASP A 167 12.42 -8.60 -8.72
CA ASP A 167 12.51 -9.81 -9.56
C ASP A 167 11.19 -10.63 -9.55
N ALA A 168 10.06 -9.91 -9.56
CA ALA A 168 8.74 -10.52 -9.45
C ALA A 168 8.30 -11.11 -10.79
N PRO A 169 7.71 -12.31 -10.83
CA PRO A 169 7.38 -13.02 -12.07
C PRO A 169 6.07 -12.52 -12.71
N PHE A 170 5.75 -11.25 -12.52
CA PHE A 170 4.53 -10.61 -13.03
C PHE A 170 4.86 -9.85 -14.31
N HIS A 171 4.13 -10.14 -15.38
CA HIS A 171 4.35 -9.54 -16.69
C HIS A 171 3.08 -8.88 -17.21
N GLU A 172 3.21 -7.76 -17.91
CA GLU A 172 2.06 -7.09 -18.52
C GLU A 172 1.36 -8.03 -19.50
N ALA A 173 0.04 -8.15 -19.36
CA ALA A 173 -0.79 -8.99 -20.20
C ALA A 173 -0.99 -8.33 -21.58
N PRO A 174 -0.60 -8.98 -22.70
CA PRO A 174 -0.66 -8.37 -24.04
C PRO A 174 -2.07 -7.93 -24.46
N ASP A 175 -3.10 -8.61 -23.96
CA ASP A 175 -4.51 -8.43 -24.30
C ASP A 175 -5.31 -7.69 -23.21
N LYS A 176 -4.71 -7.38 -22.06
CA LYS A 176 -5.39 -6.78 -20.90
C LYS A 176 -4.57 -5.63 -20.32
N VAL A 177 -4.78 -4.44 -20.89
CA VAL A 177 -4.09 -3.21 -20.47
C VAL A 177 -4.23 -2.98 -18.96
N GLY A 178 -3.10 -2.68 -18.31
CA GLY A 178 -3.03 -2.41 -16.88
C GLY A 178 -3.02 -3.67 -15.99
N TRP A 179 -3.08 -4.86 -16.57
CA TRP A 179 -2.92 -6.12 -15.86
C TRP A 179 -1.50 -6.66 -15.97
N PHE A 180 -0.95 -7.06 -14.83
CA PHE A 180 0.24 -7.88 -14.73
C PHE A 180 -0.16 -9.27 -14.22
N LEU A 181 0.23 -10.32 -14.92
CA LEU A 181 -0.17 -11.69 -14.61
C LEU A 181 1.05 -12.58 -14.36
N THR A 182 0.85 -13.59 -13.51
CA THR A 182 1.80 -14.68 -13.28
C THR A 182 1.08 -16.01 -13.05
N THR A 183 1.82 -17.11 -13.20
CA THR A 183 1.31 -18.45 -12.89
C THR A 183 1.50 -18.78 -11.41
N SER A 184 0.69 -19.68 -10.85
CA SER A 184 0.90 -20.16 -9.49
C SER A 184 2.28 -20.74 -9.24
N VAL A 185 2.82 -21.48 -10.21
CA VAL A 185 4.15 -22.12 -10.12
C VAL A 185 5.23 -21.05 -9.99
N ALA A 186 5.21 -20.04 -10.86
CA ALA A 186 6.20 -18.96 -10.83
C ALA A 186 6.06 -18.11 -9.56
N ALA A 187 4.83 -17.78 -9.15
CA ALA A 187 4.58 -17.03 -7.92
C ALA A 187 5.11 -17.77 -6.68
N LYS A 188 4.82 -19.08 -6.54
CA LYS A 188 5.31 -19.87 -5.41
C LYS A 188 6.83 -19.92 -5.36
N ALA A 189 7.49 -20.22 -6.49
CA ALA A 189 8.95 -20.27 -6.56
C ALA A 189 9.59 -18.91 -6.18
N TRP A 190 8.99 -17.80 -6.63
CA TRP A 190 9.43 -16.46 -6.27
C TRP A 190 9.27 -16.17 -4.77
N LEU A 191 8.10 -16.44 -4.18
CA LEU A 191 7.86 -16.23 -2.74
C LEU A 191 8.79 -17.09 -1.86
N GLU A 192 9.05 -18.33 -2.27
CA GLU A 192 10.02 -19.22 -1.61
C GLU A 192 11.44 -18.66 -1.66
N SER A 193 11.87 -18.15 -2.82
CA SER A 193 13.20 -17.56 -2.98
C SER A 193 13.42 -16.34 -2.08
N ARG A 194 12.39 -15.50 -1.93
CA ARG A 194 12.42 -14.31 -1.06
C ARG A 194 12.49 -14.64 0.43
N ARG A 195 11.84 -15.74 0.85
CA ARG A 195 11.96 -16.24 2.22
C ARG A 195 13.40 -16.68 2.52
N LEU A 196 14.06 -17.31 1.55
CA LEU A 196 15.43 -17.79 1.69
C LEU A 196 16.47 -16.65 1.69
N SER A 197 16.20 -15.53 1.01
CA SER A 197 17.08 -14.35 0.98
C SER A 197 16.96 -13.46 2.22
N GLY A 198 15.98 -13.69 3.11
CA GLY A 198 15.73 -12.86 4.28
C GLY A 198 15.03 -11.53 3.99
N GLU A 199 14.48 -11.38 2.77
CA GLU A 199 13.74 -10.17 2.33
C GLU A 199 12.28 -10.15 2.79
N VAL A 200 11.86 -11.19 3.52
CA VAL A 200 10.57 -11.27 4.22
C VAL A 200 10.88 -11.14 5.70
N SER A 201 10.78 -9.93 6.25
CA SER A 201 10.70 -9.78 7.71
C SER A 201 9.30 -10.19 8.14
N ALA A 202 9.25 -11.13 9.09
CA ALA A 202 8.05 -11.58 9.77
C ALA A 202 7.36 -10.45 10.54
#